data_AF-A0A1H0BTR6-F1
#
_entry.id   AF-A0A1H0BTR6-F1
#
_cell.length_a   1.000
_cell.length_b   1.000
_cell.length_c   1.000
_cell.angle_alpha   90.00
_cell.angle_beta   90.00
_cell.angle_gamma   90.00
#
_symmetry.space_group_name_H-M   'P 1'
#
loop_
_entity.id
_entity.type
_entity.pdbx_description
1 polymer ?
#
loop_
_entity_poly.entity_id
_entity_poly.type
_entity_poly.pdbx_seq_one_letter_code
_entity_poly.pdbx_strand_id
1 'polypeptide(L)'
;MAFTYGGKFEKHINELYRPENIADTARKFKEFESKNGTYTFGDNFTKTLVPRPEDWADNSGSTGGYNTWEKNSGGMPESIRKQITEVISANLRSDHPVPLVLKVGESVDASHELIIKAFAHKGRIYIGLHILCPNSALT
;
A
#
# COMPACT_ATOMS: atom_id res chain seq x y z
N MET A 1 2.20 -20.43 12.60
CA MET A 1 1.12 -19.44 12.33
C MET A 1 1.57 -18.66 11.12
N ALA A 2 0.80 -18.62 10.04
CA ALA A 2 1.14 -17.81 8.88
C ALA A 2 1.00 -16.34 9.25
N PHE A 3 2.08 -15.57 9.17
CA PHE A 3 2.01 -14.12 9.24
C PHE A 3 1.33 -13.67 7.94
N THR A 4 0.01 -13.44 7.97
CA THR A 4 -0.65 -12.76 6.85
C THR A 4 -0.15 -11.32 6.85
N TYR A 5 0.97 -11.10 6.16
CA TYR A 5 1.40 -9.76 5.78
C TYR A 5 0.23 -9.08 5.07
N GLY A 6 -0.22 -7.92 5.55
CA GLY A 6 -1.38 -7.21 4.99
C GLY A 6 -2.49 -6.91 6.00
N GLY A 7 -3.12 -7.92 6.61
CA GLY A 7 -4.11 -7.74 7.70
C GLY A 7 -5.12 -6.58 7.52
N LYS A 8 -5.29 -5.77 8.58
CA LYS A 8 -6.17 -4.58 8.57
C LYS A 8 -5.69 -3.48 7.63
N PHE A 9 -4.36 -3.35 7.49
CA PHE A 9 -3.75 -2.34 6.63
C PHE A 9 -4.12 -2.55 5.16
N GLU A 10 -3.96 -3.77 4.64
CA GLU A 10 -4.36 -4.13 3.27
C GLU A 10 -5.83 -3.81 3.03
N LYS A 11 -6.69 -4.20 3.98
CA LYS A 11 -8.13 -3.92 3.92
C LYS A 11 -8.41 -2.42 3.84
N HIS A 12 -7.73 -1.61 4.64
CA HIS A 12 -7.93 -0.17 4.69
C HIS A 12 -7.41 0.54 3.43
N ILE A 13 -6.22 0.17 2.93
CA ILE A 13 -5.74 0.67 1.64
C ILE A 13 -6.75 0.30 0.54
N ASN A 14 -7.19 -0.95 0.47
CA ASN A 14 -8.16 -1.36 -0.55
C ASN A 14 -9.49 -0.60 -0.43
N GLU A 15 -9.89 -0.22 0.78
CA GLU A 15 -11.05 0.63 1.00
C GLU A 15 -10.83 2.06 0.47
N LEU A 16 -9.68 2.68 0.71
CA LEU A 16 -9.37 4.03 0.20
C LEU A 16 -9.28 4.09 -1.32
N TYR A 17 -8.73 3.04 -1.94
CA TYR A 17 -8.53 2.95 -3.38
C TYR A 17 -9.68 2.24 -4.10
N ARG A 18 -10.76 1.89 -3.41
CA ARG A 18 -11.94 1.30 -4.04
C ARG A 18 -12.58 2.30 -5.02
N PRO A 19 -13.34 1.84 -6.02
CA PRO A 19 -13.90 2.72 -7.03
C PRO A 19 -14.76 3.87 -6.51
N GLU A 20 -15.49 3.65 -5.41
CA GLU A 20 -16.38 4.65 -4.83
C GLU A 20 -15.59 5.75 -4.10
N ASN A 21 -14.35 5.48 -3.70
CA ASN A 21 -13.53 6.39 -2.89
C ASN A 21 -12.34 7.00 -3.66
N ILE A 22 -11.90 6.38 -4.76
CA ILE A 22 -10.65 6.74 -5.45
C ILE A 22 -10.57 8.22 -5.87
N ALA A 23 -11.68 8.82 -6.29
CA ALA A 23 -11.71 10.23 -6.67
C ALA A 23 -11.48 11.16 -5.46
N ASP A 24 -12.09 10.86 -4.32
CA ASP A 24 -11.88 11.61 -3.08
C ASP A 24 -10.45 11.40 -2.55
N THR A 25 -9.94 10.17 -2.61
CA THR A 25 -8.56 9.84 -2.26
C THR A 25 -7.55 10.62 -3.12
N ALA A 26 -7.78 10.71 -4.43
CA ALA A 26 -6.94 11.50 -5.34
C ALA A 26 -6.99 13.00 -5.05
N ARG A 27 -8.17 13.54 -4.71
CA ARG A 27 -8.30 14.94 -4.28
C ARG A 27 -7.47 15.20 -3.00
N LYS A 28 -7.63 14.36 -1.98
CA LYS A 28 -6.86 14.46 -0.72
C LYS A 28 -5.36 14.30 -0.95
N PHE A 29 -4.96 13.44 -1.89
CA PHE A 29 -3.56 13.30 -2.31
C PHE A 29 -3.00 14.61 -2.87
N LYS A 30 -3.70 15.23 -3.83
CA LYS A 30 -3.28 16.51 -4.42
C LYS A 30 -3.18 17.61 -3.37
N GLU A 31 -4.15 17.68 -2.44
CA GLU A 31 -4.11 18.62 -1.31
C GLU A 31 -2.92 18.38 -0.39
N PHE A 32 -2.60 17.11 -0.10
CA PHE A 32 -1.44 16.76 0.72
C PHE A 32 -0.13 17.15 0.05
N GLU A 33 0.08 16.80 -1.23
CA GLU A 33 1.32 17.12 -1.95
C GLU A 33 1.53 18.63 -2.04
N SER A 34 0.46 19.40 -2.23
CA SER A 34 0.55 20.86 -2.29
C SER A 34 1.07 21.50 -0.99
N LYS A 35 0.85 20.84 0.15
CA LYS A 35 1.24 21.33 1.48
C LYS A 35 2.56 20.76 1.99
N ASN A 36 2.87 19.51 1.61
CA ASN A 36 3.95 18.74 2.23
C ASN A 36 5.07 18.35 1.25
N GLY A 37 4.92 18.64 -0.04
CA GLY A 37 5.87 18.23 -1.08
C GLY A 37 5.56 16.86 -1.68
N THR A 38 6.50 16.36 -2.50
CA THR A 38 6.34 15.12 -3.26
C THR A 38 6.15 13.91 -2.34
N TYR A 39 5.15 13.07 -2.65
CA TYR A 39 4.91 11.81 -1.96
C TYR A 39 6.02 10.77 -2.17
N THR A 40 6.40 10.09 -1.08
CA THR A 40 7.12 8.80 -1.10
C THR A 40 6.32 7.72 -0.39
N PHE A 41 6.28 6.50 -0.94
CA PHE A 41 5.67 5.35 -0.29
C PHE A 41 6.40 5.02 1.02
N GLY A 42 5.63 4.90 2.11
CA GLY A 42 6.16 4.79 3.47
C GLY A 42 6.27 6.12 4.22
N ASP A 43 6.17 7.27 3.53
CA ASP A 43 6.13 8.58 4.20
C ASP A 43 4.76 8.85 4.86
N ASN A 44 4.70 9.95 5.62
CA ASN A 44 3.54 10.40 6.40
C ASN A 44 2.22 10.51 5.62
N PHE A 45 2.23 10.49 4.29
CA PHE A 45 1.00 10.44 3.52
C PHE A 45 0.19 9.16 3.76
N THR A 46 0.85 8.01 3.89
CA THR A 46 0.15 6.76 4.22
C THR A 46 -0.47 6.85 5.61
N LYS A 47 0.13 7.61 6.54
CA LYS A 47 -0.47 7.95 7.85
C LYS A 47 -1.60 8.97 7.74
N THR A 48 -1.55 9.86 6.75
CA THR A 48 -2.66 10.79 6.45
C THR A 48 -3.87 10.05 5.89
N LEU A 49 -3.62 8.99 5.12
CA LEU A 49 -4.63 8.09 4.56
C LEU A 49 -5.14 7.04 5.56
N VAL A 50 -4.26 6.57 6.45
CA VAL A 50 -4.56 5.62 7.53
C VAL A 50 -4.34 6.30 8.89
N PRO A 51 -5.20 7.28 9.25
CA PRO A 51 -4.94 8.16 10.40
C PRO A 51 -5.11 7.47 11.75
N ARG A 52 -5.82 6.34 11.80
CA ARG A 52 -6.07 5.60 13.03
C ARG A 52 -5.03 4.49 13.19
N PRO A 53 -4.20 4.50 14.25
CA PRO A 53 -3.23 3.44 14.51
C PRO A 53 -3.86 2.04 14.57
N GLU A 54 -5.12 1.93 14.98
CA GLU A 54 -5.88 0.68 15.05
C GLU A 54 -6.10 0.01 13.69
N ASP A 55 -6.19 0.80 12.62
CA ASP A 55 -6.30 0.32 11.24
C ASP A 55 -4.94 -0.25 10.74
N TRP A 56 -3.85 0.04 11.46
CA TRP A 56 -2.51 -0.51 11.25
C TRP A 56 -2.24 -1.78 12.06
N ALA A 57 -3.12 -2.11 13.03
CA ALA A 57 -2.89 -3.22 13.93
C ALA A 57 -2.91 -4.56 13.17
N ASP A 58 -1.96 -5.43 13.49
CA ASP A 58 -1.98 -6.82 13.04
C ASP A 58 -3.08 -7.64 13.77
N ASN A 59 -3.18 -8.93 13.44
CA ASN A 59 -4.17 -9.83 14.03
C ASN A 59 -3.98 -10.03 15.56
N SER A 60 -2.83 -9.67 16.12
CA SER A 60 -2.55 -9.68 17.56
C SER A 60 -2.87 -8.34 18.25
N GLY A 61 -3.33 -7.34 17.50
CA GLY A 61 -3.60 -6.00 18.01
C GLY A 61 -2.38 -5.10 18.11
N SER A 62 -1.21 -5.55 17.65
CA SER A 62 0.02 -4.74 17.74
C SER A 62 0.09 -3.72 16.61
N THR A 63 0.36 -2.47 16.96
CA THR A 63 0.56 -1.33 16.05
C THR A 63 2.04 -1.05 15.77
N GLY A 64 2.95 -1.91 16.22
CA GLY A 64 4.37 -1.75 15.94
C GLY A 64 4.60 -1.65 14.42
N GLY A 65 5.54 -0.81 14.00
CA GLY A 65 5.73 -0.50 12.57
C GLY A 65 4.74 0.52 12.00
N TYR A 66 3.75 1.03 12.75
CA TYR A 66 2.96 2.21 12.32
C TYR A 66 3.85 3.41 11.98
N ASN A 67 4.93 3.58 12.74
CA ASN A 67 5.88 4.67 12.50
C ASN A 67 6.86 4.39 11.36
N THR A 68 7.09 3.14 10.98
CA THR A 68 8.21 2.75 10.11
C THR A 68 7.85 1.82 8.94
N TRP A 69 6.59 1.44 8.72
CA TRP A 69 6.16 0.46 7.69
C TRP A 69 6.69 -0.98 7.86
N GLU A 70 7.86 -1.13 8.48
CA GLU A 70 8.77 -2.28 8.39
C GLU A 70 8.42 -3.48 9.27
N LYS A 71 7.54 -3.35 10.28
CA LYS A 71 7.35 -4.45 11.26
C LYS A 71 6.91 -5.76 10.62
N ASN A 72 6.10 -5.67 9.57
CA ASN A 72 5.57 -6.84 8.88
C ASN A 72 6.24 -7.05 7.52
N SER A 73 6.58 -6.00 6.79
CA SER A 73 7.13 -6.19 5.44
C SER A 73 8.62 -6.55 5.40
N GLY A 74 9.33 -6.52 6.55
CA GLY A 74 10.79 -6.40 6.55
C GLY A 74 11.21 -5.05 5.96
N GLY A 75 12.48 -4.66 6.09
CA GLY A 75 12.99 -3.48 5.41
C GLY A 75 12.76 -3.58 3.90
N MET A 76 11.73 -2.91 3.37
CA MET A 76 11.41 -2.99 1.94
C MET A 76 12.56 -2.32 1.16
N PRO A 77 13.11 -2.98 0.12
CA PRO A 77 14.14 -2.38 -0.72
C PRO A 77 13.69 -1.01 -1.27
N GLU A 78 14.61 -0.05 -1.31
CA GLU A 78 14.32 1.30 -1.81
C GLU A 78 13.77 1.27 -3.25
N SER A 79 14.30 0.37 -4.09
CA SER A 79 13.83 0.17 -5.46
C SER A 79 12.34 -0.18 -5.53
N ILE A 80 11.87 -1.08 -4.66
CA ILE A 80 10.46 -1.48 -4.58
C ILE A 80 9.61 -0.32 -4.05
N ARG A 81 10.07 0.38 -2.99
CA ARG A 81 9.38 1.57 -2.47
C ARG A 81 9.20 2.64 -3.55
N LYS A 82 10.25 2.89 -4.34
CA LYS A 82 10.22 3.87 -5.44
C LYS A 82 9.22 3.46 -6.52
N GLN A 83 9.20 2.19 -6.93
CA GLN A 83 8.23 1.72 -7.92
C GLN A 83 6.78 1.87 -7.44
N ILE A 84 6.49 1.50 -6.18
CA ILE A 84 5.14 1.68 -5.61
C ILE A 84 4.77 3.17 -5.55
N THR A 85 5.72 4.03 -5.14
CA THR A 85 5.55 5.49 -5.12
C THR A 85 5.17 6.03 -6.48
N GLU A 86 5.91 5.64 -7.53
CA GLU A 86 5.69 6.09 -8.90
C GLU A 86 4.30 5.69 -9.39
N VAL A 87 3.91 4.43 -9.19
CA VAL A 87 2.59 3.93 -9.62
C VAL A 87 1.45 4.64 -8.89
N ILE A 88 1.52 4.74 -7.57
CA ILE A 88 0.47 5.37 -6.76
C ILE A 88 0.36 6.86 -7.09
N SER A 89 1.48 7.58 -7.10
CA SER A 89 1.47 9.03 -7.35
C SER A 89 1.01 9.34 -8.78
N ALA A 90 1.46 8.59 -9.79
CA ALA A 90 1.01 8.78 -11.16
C ALA A 90 -0.51 8.56 -11.28
N ASN A 91 -1.03 7.50 -10.65
CA ASN A 91 -2.47 7.23 -10.67
C ASN A 91 -3.27 8.34 -9.97
N LEU A 92 -2.87 8.77 -8.78
CA LEU A 92 -3.60 9.79 -8.01
C LEU A 92 -3.44 11.21 -8.58
N ARG A 93 -2.39 11.47 -9.36
CA ARG A 93 -2.22 12.74 -10.10
C ARG A 93 -3.07 12.78 -11.37
N SER A 94 -3.43 11.63 -11.94
CA SER A 94 -4.28 11.52 -13.14
C SER A 94 -5.60 12.30 -13.00
N ASP A 95 -6.13 12.76 -14.14
CA ASP A 95 -7.48 13.35 -14.22
C ASP A 95 -8.58 12.29 -14.04
N HIS A 96 -8.25 11.03 -14.33
CA HIS A 96 -9.13 9.88 -14.21
C HIS A 96 -8.41 8.78 -13.41
N PRO A 97 -8.26 8.95 -12.09
CA PRO A 97 -7.61 7.95 -11.25
C PRO A 97 -8.42 6.66 -11.27
N VAL A 98 -7.74 5.52 -11.42
CA VAL A 98 -8.38 4.21 -11.42
C VAL A 98 -8.27 3.55 -10.05
N PRO A 99 -9.24 2.70 -9.69
CA PRO A 99 -9.18 1.91 -8.47
C PRO A 99 -7.88 1.10 -8.36
N LEU A 100 -7.40 0.87 -7.14
CA LEU A 100 -6.20 0.08 -6.87
C LEU A 100 -6.49 -0.99 -5.83
N VAL A 101 -5.89 -2.16 -6.00
CA VAL A 101 -5.92 -3.26 -5.05
C VAL A 101 -4.50 -3.62 -4.66
N LEU A 102 -4.21 -3.54 -3.37
CA LEU A 102 -3.01 -4.06 -2.74
C LEU A 102 -3.26 -5.48 -2.22
N LYS A 103 -2.31 -6.35 -2.48
CA LYS A 103 -2.15 -7.66 -1.85
C LYS A 103 -0.74 -7.79 -1.31
N VAL A 104 -0.63 -8.31 -0.09
CA VAL A 104 0.67 -8.61 0.52
C VAL A 104 0.71 -10.10 0.85
N GLY A 105 1.84 -10.74 0.56
CA GLY A 105 2.04 -12.17 0.78
C GLY A 105 3.47 -12.49 1.20
N GLU A 106 3.76 -13.77 1.44
CA GLU A 106 5.11 -14.28 1.67
C GLU A 106 5.70 -14.82 0.36
N SER A 107 6.96 -14.49 0.11
CA SER A 107 7.77 -15.09 -0.94
C SER A 107 8.08 -16.55 -0.57
N VAL A 108 8.44 -17.34 -1.58
CA VAL A 108 8.97 -18.70 -1.38
C VAL A 108 10.41 -18.69 -0.86
N ASP A 109 11.10 -17.55 -0.96
CA ASP A 109 12.49 -17.34 -0.56
C ASP A 109 12.65 -16.10 0.36
N ALA A 110 13.90 -15.73 0.66
CA ALA A 110 14.22 -14.59 1.52
C ALA A 110 14.24 -13.23 0.79
N SER A 111 13.65 -13.13 -0.41
CA SER A 111 13.64 -11.91 -1.21
C SER A 111 12.29 -11.19 -1.18
N HIS A 112 12.31 -9.90 -1.52
CA HIS A 112 11.09 -9.15 -1.83
C HIS A 112 10.80 -9.20 -3.34
N GLU A 113 9.54 -9.37 -3.68
CA GLU A 113 9.05 -9.24 -5.06
C GLU A 113 7.88 -8.26 -5.13
N LEU A 114 7.81 -7.49 -6.22
CA LEU A 114 6.70 -6.59 -6.53
C LEU A 114 6.16 -6.92 -7.91
N ILE A 115 4.87 -7.24 -7.97
CA ILE A 115 4.14 -7.45 -9.22
C ILE A 115 3.10 -6.32 -9.36
N ILE A 116 3.24 -5.52 -10.40
CA ILE A 116 2.29 -4.46 -10.77
C ILE A 116 1.55 -4.89 -12.03
N LYS A 117 0.22 -4.90 -12.01
CA LYS A 117 -0.58 -5.30 -13.17
C LYS A 117 -1.88 -4.51 -13.28
N ALA A 118 -2.20 -4.02 -14.47
CA ALA A 118 -3.54 -3.53 -14.77
C ALA A 118 -4.47 -4.73 -15.09
N PHE A 119 -5.67 -4.75 -14.52
CA PHE A 119 -6.65 -5.80 -14.78
C PHE A 119 -8.07 -5.26 -14.82
N ALA A 120 -8.96 -5.92 -15.57
CA ALA A 120 -10.37 -5.59 -15.62
C ALA A 120 -11.16 -6.44 -14.62
N HIS A 121 -12.03 -5.81 -13.83
CA HIS A 121 -12.96 -6.49 -12.94
C HIS A 121 -14.30 -5.75 -12.92
N LYS A 122 -15.40 -6.48 -13.14
CA LYS A 122 -16.77 -5.93 -13.19
C LYS A 122 -16.90 -4.67 -14.06
N GLY A 123 -16.26 -4.68 -15.24
CA GLY A 123 -16.30 -3.57 -16.19
C GLY A 123 -15.46 -2.34 -15.84
N ARG A 124 -14.63 -2.40 -14.78
CA ARG A 124 -13.71 -1.34 -14.38
C ARG A 124 -12.26 -1.82 -14.48
N ILE A 125 -11.35 -0.91 -14.85
CA ILE A 125 -9.91 -1.18 -14.82
C ILE A 125 -9.39 -0.89 -13.40
N TYR A 126 -8.54 -1.78 -12.91
CA TYR A 126 -7.86 -1.69 -11.63
C TYR A 126 -6.35 -1.75 -11.83
N ILE A 127 -5.61 -1.12 -10.93
CA ILE A 127 -4.19 -1.39 -10.72
C ILE A 127 -4.06 -2.41 -9.58
N GLY A 128 -3.41 -3.53 -9.84
CA GLY A 128 -3.03 -4.50 -8.82
C GLY A 128 -1.59 -4.29 -8.40
N LEU A 129 -1.36 -4.14 -7.10
CA LEU A 129 -0.06 -4.20 -6.45
C LEU A 129 0.01 -5.48 -5.64
N HIS A 130 0.88 -6.42 -6.00
CA HIS A 130 1.12 -7.63 -5.22
C HIS A 130 2.56 -7.60 -4.71
N ILE A 131 2.70 -7.48 -3.39
CA ILE A 131 3.99 -7.40 -2.70
C ILE A 131 4.23 -8.74 -2.01
N LEU A 132 5.30 -9.43 -2.38
CA LEU A 132 5.77 -10.62 -1.67
C LEU A 132 6.94 -10.21 -0.77
N CYS A 133 6.78 -10.44 0.53
CA CYS A 133 7.79 -10.17 1.54
C CYS A 133 8.62 -11.44 1.80
N PRO A 134 9.89 -11.32 2.24
CA PRO A 134 10.74 -12.47 2.56
C PRO A 134 10.04 -13.48 3.45
N ASN A 135 10.23 -14.76 3.14
CA ASN A 135 9.67 -15.85 3.92
C ASN A 135 10.22 -15.79 5.35
N SER A 136 9.33 -15.54 6.31
CA SER A 136 9.67 -15.43 7.72
C SER A 136 10.24 -16.72 8.32
N ALA A 137 9.99 -17.88 7.70
CA ALA A 137 10.54 -19.17 8.13
C ALA A 137 11.95 -19.45 7.61
N LEU A 138 12.48 -18.62 6.70
CA LEU A 138 13.82 -18.74 6.13
C LEU A 138 14.81 -17.69 6.69
N THR A 139 14.34 -16.85 7.61
CA THR A 139 15.10 -15.80 8.32
C THR A 139 15.21 -16.14 9.80
#